data_AF-Q8MKK1-F1
#
_entry.id   AF-Q8MKK1-F1
#
_cell.length_a   1.000
_cell.length_b   1.000
_cell.length_c   1.000
_cell.angle_alpha   90.00
_cell.angle_beta   90.00
_cell.angle_gamma   90.00
#
_symmetry.space_group_name_H-M   'P 1'
#
loop_
_entity.id
_entity.type
_entity.pdbx_description
1 polymer ?
#
loop_
_entity_poly.entity_id
_entity_poly.type
_entity_poly.pdbx_seq_one_letter_code
_entity_poly.pdbx_strand_id
1 'polypeptide(L)'
;MCDVATVQKIANCLGVNPGKVQLNEEQVVTRTSGQKKSVAGFASILESLASESKSETAQNSRASREVEAQVYQWIEFSVLYVAPGSKDKYVSKQLLADFNKLFASKSYLVGHFITLADLAVYYAIYDLVKSLSPVDKEVYLNLSRWFDHLQNRADVHQGEPLLNFTTIYLHGWATGTHI
;
A
#
# COMPACT_ATOMS: atom_id res chain seq x y z
N MET A 1 9.89 5.76 5.99
CA MET A 1 9.75 7.14 5.51
C MET A 1 9.01 7.11 4.20
N CYS A 2 8.07 8.04 4.02
CA CYS A 2 7.33 8.19 2.78
C CYS A 2 8.25 8.47 1.61
N ASP A 3 8.27 7.53 0.68
CA ASP A 3 9.15 7.59 -0.46
C ASP A 3 8.50 8.43 -1.57
N VAL A 4 9.30 9.29 -2.19
CA VAL A 4 9.00 9.95 -3.46
C VAL A 4 8.52 8.93 -4.49
N ALA A 5 9.13 7.73 -4.51
CA ALA A 5 8.71 6.65 -5.39
C ALA A 5 7.31 6.12 -5.07
N THR A 6 6.91 6.07 -3.78
CA THR A 6 5.54 5.67 -3.40
C THR A 6 4.52 6.67 -3.91
N VAL A 7 4.79 7.97 -3.78
CA VAL A 7 3.90 9.02 -4.33
C VAL A 7 3.78 8.88 -5.86
N GLN A 8 4.89 8.62 -6.56
CA GLN A 8 4.87 8.40 -8.01
C GLN A 8 4.06 7.15 -8.40
N LYS A 9 4.26 6.03 -7.69
CA LYS A 9 3.48 4.79 -7.91
C LYS A 9 1.99 5.05 -7.68
N ILE A 10 1.60 5.71 -6.59
CA ILE A 10 0.19 6.03 -6.34
C ILE A 10 -0.37 6.98 -7.42
N ALA A 11 0.36 8.03 -7.82
CA ALA A 11 -0.06 8.92 -8.90
C ALA A 11 -0.32 8.18 -10.21
N ASN A 12 0.56 7.24 -10.58
CA ASN A 12 0.40 6.39 -11.75
C ASN A 12 -0.84 5.49 -11.64
N CYS A 13 -1.07 4.88 -10.47
CA CYS A 13 -2.27 4.07 -10.20
C CYS A 13 -3.55 4.89 -10.34
N LEU A 14 -3.51 6.16 -9.92
CA LEU A 14 -4.63 7.09 -10.07
C LEU A 14 -4.76 7.67 -11.49
N GLY A 15 -3.85 7.38 -12.43
CA GLY A 15 -3.85 7.94 -13.77
C GLY A 15 -3.61 9.45 -13.81
N VAL A 16 -2.89 10.00 -12.83
CA VAL A 16 -2.59 11.44 -12.71
C VAL A 16 -1.09 11.67 -12.89
N ASN A 17 -0.73 12.76 -13.56
CA ASN A 17 0.68 13.15 -13.66
C ASN A 17 1.20 13.54 -12.25
N PRO A 18 2.23 12.85 -11.72
CA PRO A 18 2.79 13.18 -10.40
C PRO A 18 3.36 14.60 -10.34
N GLY A 19 3.74 15.20 -11.48
CA GLY A 19 4.47 16.46 -11.50
C GLY A 19 5.88 16.28 -10.91
N LYS A 20 6.45 17.35 -10.34
CA LYS A 20 7.74 17.26 -9.66
C LYS A 20 7.53 16.85 -8.21
N VAL A 21 7.98 15.67 -7.83
CA VAL A 21 7.94 15.18 -6.44
C VAL A 21 9.36 15.08 -5.90
N GLN A 22 9.62 15.73 -4.77
CA GLN A 22 10.94 15.79 -4.14
C GLN A 22 10.81 15.98 -2.62
N LEU A 23 11.86 15.70 -1.87
CA LEU A 23 11.95 16.11 -0.47
C LEU A 23 12.31 17.60 -0.39
N ASN A 24 11.70 18.33 0.53
CA ASN A 24 12.08 19.72 0.85
C ASN A 24 13.24 19.75 1.87
N GLU A 25 13.62 20.95 2.32
CA GLU A 25 14.70 21.16 3.30
C GLU A 25 14.43 20.46 4.63
N GLU A 26 13.16 20.31 5.02
CA GLU A 26 12.69 19.63 6.23
C GLU A 26 12.54 18.11 6.04
N GLN A 27 13.00 17.55 4.91
CA GLN A 27 12.84 16.13 4.55
C GLN A 27 11.37 15.69 4.41
N VAL A 28 10.47 16.63 4.13
CA VAL A 28 9.05 16.38 3.86
C VAL A 28 8.83 16.27 2.35
N VAL A 29 8.15 15.20 1.93
CA VAL A 29 7.77 15.02 0.53
C VAL A 29 6.86 16.15 0.05
N THR A 30 7.23 16.76 -1.06
CA THR A 30 6.59 17.93 -1.64
C THR A 30 6.36 17.70 -3.13
N ARG A 31 5.13 17.95 -3.58
CA ARG A 31 4.70 17.87 -4.98
C ARG A 31 4.47 19.25 -5.54
N THR A 32 5.12 19.58 -6.66
CA THR A 32 4.80 20.76 -7.47
C THR A 32 4.05 20.31 -8.73
N SER A 33 2.78 20.71 -8.81
CA SER A 33 1.97 20.51 -10.02
C SER A 33 2.29 21.57 -11.07
N GLY A 34 1.97 21.30 -12.34
CA GLY A 34 2.23 22.21 -13.48
C GLY A 34 1.61 23.60 -13.33
N GLN A 35 0.58 23.74 -12.48
CA GLN A 35 -0.04 25.03 -12.13
C GLN A 35 0.77 25.86 -11.09
N LYS A 36 2.04 25.51 -10.82
CA LYS A 36 2.89 26.12 -9.78
C LYS A 36 2.32 26.04 -8.35
N LYS A 37 1.29 25.22 -8.12
CA LYS A 37 0.80 24.90 -6.79
C LYS A 37 1.70 23.82 -6.18
N SER A 38 2.27 24.13 -5.01
CA SER A 38 3.07 23.22 -4.23
C SER A 38 2.25 22.67 -3.07
N VAL A 39 2.26 21.36 -2.88
CA VAL A 39 1.60 20.65 -1.78
C VAL A 39 2.66 19.83 -1.07
N ALA A 40 2.80 20.02 0.25
CA ALA A 40 3.73 19.29 1.09
C ALA A 40 3.00 18.32 2.02
N GLY A 41 3.66 17.23 2.38
CA GLY A 41 3.13 16.17 3.22
C GLY A 41 2.49 15.05 2.41
N PHE A 42 2.77 13.81 2.78
CA PHE A 42 2.34 12.63 2.03
C PHE A 42 0.82 12.55 1.90
N ALA A 43 0.07 12.70 3.00
CA ALA A 43 -1.39 12.64 2.99
C ALA A 43 -2.00 13.76 2.13
N SER A 44 -1.56 15.01 2.32
CA SER A 44 -2.00 16.16 1.52
C SER A 44 -1.73 15.99 0.02
N ILE A 45 -0.59 15.39 -0.34
CA ILE A 45 -0.26 15.09 -1.72
C ILE A 45 -1.21 14.03 -2.29
N LEU A 46 -1.48 12.95 -1.56
CA LEU A 46 -2.41 11.91 -2.04
C LEU A 46 -3.83 12.45 -2.20
N GLU A 47 -4.30 13.31 -1.29
CA GLU A 47 -5.60 14.00 -1.43
C GLU A 47 -5.63 14.93 -2.66
N SER A 48 -4.57 15.70 -2.88
CA SER A 48 -4.43 16.52 -4.09
C SER A 48 -4.47 15.66 -5.35
N LEU A 49 -3.78 14.53 -5.38
CA LEU A 49 -3.80 13.60 -6.52
C LEU A 49 -5.18 12.96 -6.72
N ALA A 50 -5.86 12.55 -5.65
CA ALA A 50 -7.22 12.00 -5.73
C ALA A 50 -8.21 13.05 -6.26
N SER A 51 -8.05 14.32 -5.89
CA SER A 51 -8.88 15.41 -6.42
C SER A 51 -8.71 15.67 -7.91
N GLU A 52 -7.55 15.33 -8.47
CA GLU A 52 -7.20 15.47 -9.89
C GLU A 52 -7.55 14.20 -10.70
N SER A 53 -7.86 13.09 -10.04
CA SER A 53 -8.06 11.78 -10.65
C SER A 53 -9.52 11.51 -10.99
N LYS A 54 -9.73 10.76 -12.08
CA LYS A 54 -11.02 10.16 -12.45
C LYS A 54 -11.07 8.65 -12.21
N SER A 55 -10.04 8.09 -11.57
CA SER A 55 -9.97 6.65 -11.31
C SER A 55 -11.03 6.22 -10.30
N GLU A 56 -11.46 4.96 -10.39
CA GLU A 56 -12.39 4.37 -9.44
C GLU A 56 -11.81 4.42 -8.01
N THR A 57 -10.51 4.13 -7.85
CA THR A 57 -9.82 4.21 -6.55
C THR A 57 -9.93 5.61 -5.92
N ALA A 58 -9.78 6.68 -6.70
CA ALA A 58 -9.93 8.05 -6.20
C ALA A 58 -11.39 8.37 -5.83
N GLN A 59 -12.35 7.94 -6.65
CA GLN A 59 -13.78 8.14 -6.37
C GLN A 59 -14.21 7.39 -5.10
N ASN A 60 -13.79 6.13 -4.97
CA ASN A 60 -14.05 5.29 -3.79
C ASN A 60 -13.44 5.90 -2.52
N SER A 61 -12.27 6.55 -2.62
CA SER A 61 -11.62 7.21 -1.49
C SER A 61 -12.38 8.44 -0.99
N ARG A 62 -13.29 9.00 -1.80
CA ARG A 62 -13.98 10.27 -1.54
C ARG A 62 -15.51 10.15 -1.67
N ALA A 63 -16.04 8.93 -1.55
CA ALA A 63 -17.46 8.64 -1.75
C ALA A 63 -18.39 9.35 -0.73
N SER A 64 -17.88 9.61 0.48
CA SER A 64 -18.54 10.38 1.54
C SER A 64 -17.49 11.02 2.45
N ARG A 65 -17.89 11.98 3.29
CA ARG A 65 -16.98 12.63 4.24
C ARG A 65 -16.42 11.65 5.27
N GLU A 66 -17.24 10.68 5.68
CA GLU A 66 -16.87 9.63 6.62
C GLU A 66 -15.83 8.67 6.02
N VAL A 67 -15.94 8.38 4.72
CA VAL A 67 -14.95 7.57 3.98
C VAL A 67 -13.66 8.36 3.79
N GLU A 68 -13.75 9.62 3.37
CA GLU A 68 -12.58 10.50 3.17
C GLU A 68 -11.77 10.64 4.47
N ALA A 69 -12.43 10.85 5.61
CA ALA A 69 -11.77 10.92 6.92
C ALA A 69 -11.09 9.59 7.33
N GLN A 70 -11.74 8.45 7.11
CA GLN A 70 -11.15 7.14 7.41
C GLN A 70 -9.95 6.83 6.51
N VAL A 71 -10.05 7.15 5.22
CA VAL A 71 -8.95 6.99 4.27
C VAL A 71 -7.76 7.85 4.70
N TYR A 72 -8.00 9.11 5.03
CA TYR A 72 -6.97 10.02 5.51
C TYR A 72 -6.27 9.49 6.77
N GLN A 73 -7.04 8.98 7.75
CA GLN A 73 -6.48 8.37 8.96
C GLN A 73 -5.57 7.17 8.64
N TRP A 74 -5.97 6.30 7.71
CA TRP A 74 -5.15 5.17 7.29
C TRP A 74 -3.87 5.60 6.56
N ILE A 75 -3.93 6.67 5.77
CA ILE A 75 -2.75 7.25 5.13
C ILE A 75 -1.78 7.77 6.18
N GLU A 76 -2.25 8.53 7.18
CA GLU A 76 -1.38 9.01 8.27
C GLU A 76 -0.78 7.83 9.06
N PHE A 77 -1.60 6.84 9.40
CA PHE A 77 -1.15 5.63 10.07
C PHE A 77 -0.08 4.89 9.26
N SER A 78 -0.23 4.85 7.93
CA SER A 78 0.72 4.17 7.06
C SER A 78 2.10 4.85 7.08
N VAL A 79 2.13 6.18 7.12
CA VAL A 79 3.37 6.96 7.17
C VAL A 79 4.05 6.87 8.53
N LEU A 80 3.27 7.04 9.60
CA LEU A 80 3.78 7.22 10.95
C LEU A 80 4.16 5.90 11.63
N TYR A 81 3.41 4.83 11.37
CA TYR A 81 3.55 3.56 12.09
C TYR A 81 3.89 2.40 11.18
N VAL A 82 3.21 2.27 10.03
CA VAL A 82 3.39 1.10 9.15
C VAL A 82 4.76 1.14 8.48
N ALA A 83 5.10 2.24 7.79
CA ALA A 83 6.34 2.32 7.05
C ALA A 83 7.59 2.24 7.96
N PRO A 84 7.65 2.89 9.14
CA PRO A 84 8.75 2.67 10.09
C PRO A 84 8.70 1.28 10.74
N GLY A 85 7.53 0.83 11.17
CA GLY A 85 7.35 -0.46 11.85
C GLY A 85 7.68 -1.66 10.96
N SER A 86 7.46 -1.54 9.64
CA SER A 86 7.82 -2.58 8.67
C SER A 86 9.31 -2.87 8.62
N LYS A 87 10.15 -1.92 9.06
CA LYS A 87 11.61 -2.03 9.07
C LYS A 87 12.17 -2.52 10.40
N ASP A 88 11.34 -2.55 11.45
CA ASP A 88 11.73 -3.06 12.76
C ASP A 88 11.35 -4.53 12.91
N LYS A 89 12.27 -5.35 13.41
CA LYS A 89 12.12 -6.81 13.49
C LYS A 89 10.96 -7.27 14.38
N TYR A 90 10.67 -6.55 15.45
CA TYR A 90 9.63 -6.94 16.41
C TYR A 90 8.29 -6.29 16.05
N VAL A 91 8.31 -5.00 15.71
CA VAL A 91 7.10 -4.26 15.30
C VAL A 91 6.52 -4.82 14.01
N SER A 92 7.36 -5.22 13.05
CA SER A 92 6.87 -5.83 11.80
C SER A 92 6.05 -7.10 12.03
N LYS A 93 6.45 -7.97 12.96
CA LYS A 93 5.69 -9.19 13.29
C LYS A 93 4.32 -8.86 13.88
N GLN A 94 4.27 -7.90 14.79
CA GLN A 94 3.01 -7.44 15.38
C GLN A 94 2.11 -6.82 14.31
N LEU A 95 2.67 -5.99 13.44
CA LEU A 95 1.96 -5.35 12.34
C LEU A 95 1.37 -6.37 11.35
N LEU A 96 2.11 -7.42 11.00
CA LEU A 96 1.61 -8.51 10.16
C LEU A 96 0.45 -9.25 10.85
N ALA A 97 0.56 -9.53 12.15
CA ALA A 97 -0.49 -10.18 12.92
C ALA A 97 -1.76 -9.32 13.02
N ASP A 98 -1.61 -8.01 13.25
CA ASP A 98 -2.72 -7.06 13.35
C ASP A 98 -3.45 -6.92 12.01
N PHE A 99 -2.71 -6.78 10.89
CA PHE A 99 -3.33 -6.76 9.57
C PHE A 99 -3.99 -8.09 9.22
N ASN A 100 -3.37 -9.23 9.54
CA ASN A 100 -3.99 -10.54 9.32
C ASN A 100 -5.31 -10.70 10.09
N LYS A 101 -5.37 -10.17 11.32
CA LYS A 101 -6.62 -10.14 12.10
C LYS A 101 -7.65 -9.18 11.50
N LEU A 102 -7.22 -8.00 11.06
CA LEU A 102 -8.10 -7.00 10.42
C LEU A 102 -8.76 -7.57 9.15
N PHE A 103 -7.95 -8.14 8.25
CA PHE A 103 -8.42 -8.70 6.98
C PHE A 103 -9.16 -10.04 7.11
N ALA A 104 -9.31 -10.57 8.34
CA ALA A 104 -10.19 -11.71 8.58
C ALA A 104 -11.67 -11.36 8.35
N SER A 105 -12.05 -10.11 8.62
CA SER A 105 -13.44 -9.62 8.50
C SER A 105 -13.64 -8.55 7.43
N LYS A 106 -12.55 -8.09 6.80
CA LYS A 106 -12.56 -7.01 5.81
C LYS A 106 -11.87 -7.43 4.52
N SER A 107 -12.46 -7.06 3.39
CA SER A 107 -11.83 -7.20 2.07
C SER A 107 -10.82 -6.09 1.78
N TYR A 108 -11.07 -4.87 2.30
CA TYR A 108 -10.25 -3.67 2.11
C TYR A 108 -10.21 -2.86 3.41
N LEU A 109 -9.30 -1.89 3.53
CA LEU A 109 -9.15 -1.11 4.77
C LEU A 109 -10.38 -0.25 5.08
N VAL A 110 -10.96 0.37 4.04
CA VAL A 110 -12.12 1.27 4.15
C VAL A 110 -13.22 0.81 3.19
N GLY A 111 -14.41 0.54 3.71
CA GLY A 111 -15.58 0.14 2.92
C GLY A 111 -15.40 -1.20 2.20
N HIS A 112 -15.92 -1.27 0.97
CA HIS A 112 -15.99 -2.50 0.16
C HIS A 112 -15.23 -2.41 -1.17
N PHE A 113 -14.44 -1.36 -1.35
CA PHE A 113 -13.66 -1.13 -2.57
C PHE A 113 -12.24 -0.70 -2.22
N ILE A 114 -11.34 -0.81 -3.19
CA ILE A 114 -9.97 -0.33 -3.03
C ILE A 114 -9.98 1.20 -2.94
N THR A 115 -9.29 1.72 -1.94
CA THR A 115 -9.10 3.15 -1.71
C THR A 115 -7.61 3.51 -1.62
N LEU A 116 -7.31 4.80 -1.50
CA LEU A 116 -5.96 5.27 -1.20
C LEU A 116 -5.38 4.66 0.09
N ALA A 117 -6.22 4.29 1.06
CA ALA A 117 -5.77 3.61 2.26
C ALA A 117 -5.06 2.30 1.91
N ASP A 118 -5.67 1.49 1.05
CA ASP A 118 -5.12 0.20 0.63
C ASP A 118 -3.79 0.39 -0.11
N LEU A 119 -3.72 1.36 -1.04
CA LEU A 119 -2.49 1.66 -1.77
C LEU A 119 -1.37 2.14 -0.84
N ALA A 120 -1.69 3.04 0.10
CA ALA A 120 -0.72 3.60 1.03
C ALA A 120 -0.12 2.52 1.94
N VAL A 121 -0.94 1.62 2.46
CA VAL A 121 -0.47 0.49 3.28
C VAL A 121 0.26 -0.55 2.43
N TYR A 122 -0.27 -0.89 1.24
CA TYR A 122 0.33 -1.88 0.33
C TYR A 122 1.78 -1.54 0.00
N TYR A 123 2.02 -0.31 -0.47
CA TYR A 123 3.39 0.13 -0.78
C TYR A 123 4.25 0.28 0.48
N ALA A 124 3.66 0.64 1.62
CA ALA A 124 4.40 0.76 2.89
C ALA A 124 4.92 -0.59 3.42
N ILE A 125 4.26 -1.71 3.11
CA ILE A 125 4.66 -3.05 3.57
C ILE A 125 5.19 -3.94 2.45
N TYR A 126 5.32 -3.44 1.22
CA TYR A 126 5.70 -4.24 0.05
C TYR A 126 6.99 -5.04 0.29
N ASP A 127 8.06 -4.37 0.73
CA ASP A 127 9.35 -5.02 0.97
C ASP A 127 9.29 -6.02 2.14
N LEU A 128 8.50 -5.72 3.17
CA LEU A 128 8.27 -6.63 4.28
C LEU A 128 7.60 -7.92 3.79
N VAL A 129 6.50 -7.82 3.04
CA VAL A 129 5.77 -8.97 2.49
C VAL A 129 6.63 -9.75 1.49
N LYS A 130 7.46 -9.06 0.70
CA LYS A 130 8.44 -9.67 -0.20
C LYS A 130 9.49 -10.51 0.54
N SER A 131 9.89 -10.09 1.74
CA SER A 131 10.87 -10.81 2.57
C SER A 131 10.33 -12.05 3.29
N LEU A 132 9.00 -12.24 3.32
CA LEU A 132 8.37 -13.36 4.03
C LEU A 132 8.65 -14.69 3.34
N SER A 133 8.91 -15.72 4.14
CA SER A 133 8.97 -17.09 3.64
C SER A 133 7.57 -17.57 3.20
N PRO A 134 7.47 -18.64 2.39
CA PRO A 134 6.17 -19.24 2.07
C PRO A 134 5.39 -19.64 3.32
N VAL A 135 6.07 -20.17 4.35
CA VAL A 135 5.44 -20.54 5.63
C VAL A 135 4.90 -19.30 6.35
N ASP A 136 5.65 -18.19 6.39
CA ASP A 136 5.16 -16.95 6.99
C ASP A 136 3.91 -16.43 6.25
N LYS A 137 3.88 -16.50 4.91
CA LYS A 137 2.72 -16.08 4.12
C LYS A 137 1.48 -16.93 4.42
N GLU A 138 1.66 -18.21 4.76
CA GLU A 138 0.60 -19.10 5.25
C GLU A 138 0.19 -18.83 6.70
N VAL A 139 1.08 -18.31 7.54
CA VAL A 139 0.69 -17.84 8.88
C VAL A 139 -0.23 -16.61 8.77
N TYR A 140 0.01 -15.73 7.78
CA TYR A 140 -0.74 -14.50 7.56
C TYR A 140 -1.72 -14.57 6.38
N LEU A 141 -2.52 -15.65 6.27
CA LEU A 141 -3.40 -15.92 5.13
C LEU A 141 -4.30 -14.76 4.70
N ASN A 142 -4.93 -14.04 5.63
CA ASN A 142 -5.87 -12.98 5.30
C ASN A 142 -5.16 -11.75 4.73
N LEU A 143 -3.99 -11.42 5.30
CA LEU A 143 -3.12 -10.38 4.79
C LEU A 143 -2.56 -10.78 3.41
N SER A 144 -2.07 -12.01 3.28
CA SER A 144 -1.60 -12.58 2.02
C SER A 144 -2.66 -12.49 0.92
N ARG A 145 -3.91 -12.84 1.23
CA ARG A 145 -5.05 -12.71 0.31
C ARG A 145 -5.31 -11.26 -0.10
N TRP A 146 -5.31 -10.33 0.85
CA TRP A 146 -5.49 -8.90 0.55
C TRP A 146 -4.36 -8.37 -0.34
N PHE A 147 -3.12 -8.71 -0.01
CA PHE A 147 -1.94 -8.29 -0.76
C PHE A 147 -1.94 -8.87 -2.18
N ASP A 148 -2.22 -10.17 -2.30
CA ASP A 148 -2.28 -10.87 -3.58
C ASP A 148 -3.35 -10.28 -4.50
N HIS A 149 -4.52 -9.95 -3.94
CA HIS A 149 -5.57 -9.28 -4.69
C HIS A 149 -5.13 -7.90 -5.24
N LEU A 150 -4.38 -7.11 -4.45
CA LEU A 150 -3.88 -5.81 -4.89
C LEU A 150 -2.81 -5.91 -5.97
N GLN A 151 -1.81 -6.80 -5.82
CA GLN A 151 -0.72 -6.90 -6.81
C GLN A 151 -1.22 -7.41 -8.18
N ASN A 152 -2.30 -8.19 -8.22
CA ASN A 152 -2.88 -8.66 -9.48
C ASN A 152 -3.52 -7.55 -10.32
N ARG A 153 -3.65 -6.33 -9.78
CA ARG A 153 -4.04 -5.15 -10.54
C ARG A 153 -2.86 -4.55 -11.30
N ALA A 154 -2.99 -4.39 -12.62
CA ALA A 154 -1.94 -3.86 -13.48
C ALA A 154 -1.49 -2.44 -13.09
N ASP A 155 -2.42 -1.60 -12.66
CA ASP A 155 -2.16 -0.24 -12.22
C ASP A 155 -1.47 -0.16 -10.85
N VAL A 156 -1.53 -1.23 -10.04
CA VAL A 156 -0.91 -1.31 -8.71
C VAL A 156 0.51 -1.89 -8.80
N HIS A 157 0.72 -3.03 -9.47
CA HIS A 157 2.07 -3.61 -9.55
C HIS A 157 2.98 -2.88 -10.54
N GLN A 158 2.44 -2.24 -11.59
CA GLN A 158 3.20 -1.39 -12.52
C GLN A 158 4.45 -2.06 -13.12
N GLY A 159 4.32 -3.33 -13.51
CA GLY A 159 5.41 -4.14 -14.05
C GLY A 159 6.36 -4.75 -13.02
N GLU A 160 6.19 -4.48 -11.71
CA GLU A 160 6.94 -5.18 -10.67
C GLU A 160 6.60 -6.68 -10.65
N PRO A 161 7.58 -7.57 -10.38
CA PRO A 161 7.33 -9.00 -10.29
C PRO A 161 6.29 -9.35 -9.23
N LEU A 162 5.29 -10.16 -9.59
CA LEU A 162 4.28 -10.63 -8.65
C LEU A 162 4.90 -11.57 -7.61
N LEU A 163 4.60 -11.31 -6.35
CA LEU A 163 4.98 -12.17 -5.24
C LEU A 163 4.15 -13.44 -5.29
N ASN A 164 4.79 -14.59 -5.20
CA ASN A 164 4.09 -15.87 -5.17
C ASN A 164 3.46 -16.12 -3.79
N PHE A 165 2.14 -16.40 -3.78
CA PHE A 165 1.35 -16.79 -2.61
C PHE A 165 0.77 -18.22 -2.73
N THR A 166 1.20 -19.00 -3.73
CA THR A 166 0.74 -20.37 -3.93
C THR A 166 1.26 -21.29 -2.83
N THR A 167 0.35 -21.92 -2.08
CA THR A 167 0.66 -22.89 -1.00
C THR A 167 1.05 -24.27 -1.52
N ILE A 168 0.78 -24.57 -2.80
CA ILE A 168 1.09 -25.87 -3.44
C ILE A 168 2.60 -26.18 -3.40
N TYR A 169 3.49 -25.18 -3.26
CA TYR A 169 4.93 -25.41 -3.14
C TYR A 169 5.35 -26.11 -1.83
N LEU A 170 4.51 -26.13 -0.79
CA LEU A 170 4.78 -26.99 0.37
C LEU A 170 4.71 -28.48 0.02
N HIS A 171 3.95 -28.89 -1.01
CA HIS A 171 3.96 -30.29 -1.42
C HIS A 171 5.33 -30.74 -1.93
N GLY A 172 6.06 -29.90 -2.68
CA GLY A 172 7.40 -30.26 -3.19
C GLY A 172 8.47 -30.38 -2.10
N TRP A 173 8.35 -29.57 -1.04
CA TRP A 173 9.23 -29.66 0.14
C TRP A 173 8.83 -30.84 1.05
N ALA A 174 7.54 -31.10 1.21
CA ALA A 174 7.04 -32.22 2.01
C ALA A 174 7.34 -33.59 1.37
N THR A 175 7.39 -33.68 0.03
CA THR A 175 7.73 -34.93 -0.66
C THR A 175 9.23 -35.21 -0.75
N GLY A 176 10.09 -34.33 -0.22
CA GLY A 176 11.55 -34.55 -0.24
C GLY A 176 12.14 -34.69 -1.65
N THR A 177 11.42 -34.25 -2.69
CA THR A 177 11.84 -34.33 -4.08
C THR A 177 12.73 -33.14 -4.42
N HIS A 178 13.93 -33.14 -3.84
CA HIS A 178 15.09 -32.45 -4.39
C HIS A 178 15.89 -33.47 -5.22
N ILE A 179 15.90 -33.26 -6.53
CA ILE A 179 16.85 -33.86 -7.48
C ILE A 179 17.80 -32.74 -7.90
#